data_AF-A0A2M8HRU1-F1
#
_entry.id   AF-A0A2M8HRU1-F1
#
_cell.length_a   1.000
_cell.length_b   1.000
_cell.length_c   1.000
_cell.angle_alpha   90.00
_cell.angle_beta   90.00
_cell.angle_gamma   90.00
#
_symmetry.space_group_name_H-M   'P 1'
#
loop_
_entity.id
_entity.type
_entity.pdbx_description
1 polymer ?
#
loop_
_entity_poly.entity_id
_entity_poly.type
_entity_poly.pdbx_seq_one_letter_code
_entity_poly.pdbx_strand_id
1 'polypeptide(L)' 'MNNIIKFRKNNSFIESDMEIFEIKPVIVGGDPKDPKNKVILDRKKHIEVVSYWNKLIKGLKEKN' A
#
# COMPACT_ATOMS: atom_id res chain seq x y z
N MET A 1 -1.31 14.94 8.92
CA MET A 1 -0.58 13.68 9.26
C MET A 1 -1.58 12.54 9.28
N ASN A 2 -1.42 11.52 8.42
CA ASN A 2 -2.40 10.44 8.23
C ASN A 2 -2.48 9.53 9.47
N ASN A 3 -3.70 9.23 9.93
CA ASN A 3 -3.99 8.41 11.14
C ASN A 3 -3.30 7.03 11.15
N ILE A 4 -2.99 6.48 9.97
CA ILE A 4 -2.26 5.22 9.77
C ILE A 4 -0.85 5.28 10.38
N ILE A 5 -0.18 6.43 10.29
CA ILE A 5 1.18 6.62 10.84
C ILE A 5 1.15 6.60 12.38
N LYS A 6 0.05 7.07 12.98
CA LYS A 6 -0.12 7.14 14.43
C LYS A 6 -0.40 5.77 15.06
N PHE A 7 -1.16 4.91 14.38
CA PHE A 7 -1.46 3.55 14.87
C PHE A 7 -0.20 2.67 14.96
N ARG A 8 0.69 2.76 13.96
CA ARG A 8 1.89 1.90 13.88
C ARG A 8 3.02 2.29 14.84
N LYS A 9 3.13 3.57 15.23
CA LYS A 9 4.17 4.04 16.18
C LYS A 9 4.08 3.42 17.58
N ASN A 10 2.94 2.86 17.96
CA ASN A 10 2.70 2.33 19.31
C ASN A 10 2.86 0.81 19.44
N ASN A 11 3.22 0.09 18.36
CA ASN A 11 3.43 -1.35 18.42
C ASN A 11 4.93 -1.66 18.33
N SER A 12 5.51 -2.08 19.44
CA SER A 12 6.93 -2.46 19.62
C SER A 12 7.30 -3.83 19.02
N PHE A 13 6.44 -4.42 18.19
CA PHE A 13 6.72 -5.66 17.45
C PHE A 13 7.29 -5.36 16.07
N ILE A 14 8.51 -4.81 16.01
CA ILE A 14 9.22 -4.53 14.75
C ILE A 14 10.52 -5.33 14.74
N GLU A 15 10.43 -6.64 14.50
CA GLU A 15 11.60 -7.45 14.12
C GLU A 15 11.48 -8.00 12.69
N SER A 16 10.37 -7.75 12.00
CA SER A 16 10.32 -7.83 10.54
C SER A 16 9.36 -6.76 10.03
N ASP A 17 9.90 -5.71 9.41
CA ASP A 17 9.15 -4.60 8.80
C ASP A 17 8.41 -5.03 7.52
N MET A 18 8.00 -6.29 7.45
CA MET A 18 7.41 -6.96 6.30
C MET A 18 5.88 -6.95 6.42
N GLU A 19 5.22 -6.37 5.42
CA GLU A 19 3.76 -6.25 5.36
C GLU A 19 3.23 -6.96 4.10
N ILE A 20 2.07 -7.61 4.20
CA ILE A 20 1.34 -8.08 3.02
C ILE A 20 0.75 -6.87 2.33
N PHE A 21 1.02 -6.73 1.04
CA PHE A 21 0.56 -5.64 0.19
C PHE A 21 -0.17 -6.19 -1.05
N GLU A 22 -1.16 -5.43 -1.52
CA GLU A 22 -1.90 -5.73 -2.76
C GLU A 22 -1.18 -5.13 -3.97
N ILE A 23 -0.73 -5.97 -4.91
CA ILE A 23 0.04 -5.52 -6.09
C ILE A 23 -0.76 -4.47 -6.89
N LYS A 24 -2.04 -4.79 -7.15
CA LYS A 24 -3.01 -3.96 -7.84
C LYS A 24 -4.12 -3.54 -6.86
N PRO A 25 -4.31 -2.24 -6.60
CA PRO A 25 -5.38 -1.75 -5.73
C PRO A 25 -6.78 -1.97 -6.28
N VAL A 26 -7.76 -2.12 -5.40
CA VAL A 26 -9.18 -2.29 -5.76
C VAL A 26 -9.70 -1.15 -6.66
N ILE A 27 -9.32 0.10 -6.39
CA ILE A 27 -9.77 1.27 -7.16
C ILE A 27 -9.39 1.22 -8.65
N VAL A 28 -8.38 0.43 -9.02
CA VAL A 28 -7.98 0.20 -10.42
C VAL A 28 -8.34 -1.20 -10.91
N GLY A 29 -9.20 -1.92 -10.17
CA GLY A 29 -9.68 -3.26 -10.52
C GLY A 29 -8.74 -4.40 -10.12
N GLY A 30 -8.08 -4.30 -8.98
CA GLY A 30 -7.44 -5.45 -8.33
C GLY A 30 -8.40 -6.24 -7.46
N ASP A 31 -8.17 -7.55 -7.34
CA ASP A 31 -8.96 -8.44 -6.48
C ASP A 31 -8.22 -8.66 -5.14
N PRO A 32 -8.79 -8.27 -3.98
CA PRO A 32 -8.17 -8.50 -2.67
C PRO A 32 -8.21 -9.97 -2.25
N LYS A 33 -9.01 -10.82 -2.91
CA LYS A 33 -9.11 -12.26 -2.64
C LYS A 33 -8.14 -13.09 -3.47
N ASP A 34 -7.62 -12.56 -4.57
CA ASP A 34 -6.64 -13.25 -5.41
C ASP A 34 -5.28 -13.33 -4.68
N PRO A 35 -4.79 -14.53 -4.33
CA PRO A 35 -3.48 -14.69 -3.72
C PRO A 35 -2.34 -14.21 -4.62
N LYS A 36 -2.53 -14.22 -5.95
CA LYS A 36 -1.54 -13.70 -6.91
C LYS A 36 -1.45 -12.17 -6.87
N ASN A 37 -2.45 -11.49 -6.32
CA ASN A 37 -2.44 -10.05 -6.08
C ASN A 37 -1.78 -9.69 -4.74
N LYS A 38 -1.10 -10.61 -4.06
CA LYS A 38 -0.44 -10.38 -2.77
C LYS A 38 1.07 -10.49 -2.89
N VAL A 39 1.77 -9.60 -2.21
CA VAL A 39 3.23 -9.61 -2.11
C VAL A 39 3.63 -9.19 -0.69
N ILE A 40 4.73 -9.74 -0.18
CA ILE A 40 5.31 -9.29 1.09
C ILE A 40 6.35 -8.22 0.78
N LEU A 41 6.22 -7.05 1.38
CA LEU A 41 7.12 -5.91 1.16
C LEU A 41 7.66 -5.39 2.48
N ASP A 42 8.92 -4.96 2.46
CA ASP A 42 9.42 -4.13 3.55
C ASP A 42 8.76 -2.74 3.55
N ARG A 43 8.88 -2.03 4.67
CA ARG A 43 8.32 -0.69 4.85
C ARG A 43 8.77 0.32 3.80
N LYS A 44 10.04 0.30 3.38
CA LYS A 44 10.55 1.23 2.37
C LYS A 44 9.86 0.97 1.03
N LYS A 45 9.72 -0.30 0.66
CA LYS A 45 9.07 -0.69 -0.59
C LYS A 45 7.57 -0.43 -0.58
N HIS A 46 6.91 -0.64 0.56
CA HIS A 46 5.52 -0.26 0.76
C HIS A 46 5.29 1.25 0.47
N ILE A 47 6.14 2.13 1.01
CA ILE A 47 6.05 3.58 0.80
C ILE A 47 6.24 3.95 -0.68
N GLU A 48 7.21 3.33 -1.36
CA GLU A 48 7.46 3.55 -2.78
C GLU A 48 6.24 3.17 -3.65
N VAL A 49 5.67 1.98 -3.43
CA VAL A 49 4.56 1.47 -4.24
C VAL A 49 3.27 2.25 -4.00
N VAL A 50 2.98 2.63 -2.74
CA VAL A 50 1.85 3.52 -2.42
C VAL A 50 2.00 4.87 -3.13
N SER A 51 3.20 5.43 -3.14
CA SER A 51 3.46 6.72 -3.80
C SER A 51 3.28 6.63 -5.32
N TYR A 52 3.68 5.52 -5.94
CA TYR A 52 3.44 5.24 -7.36
C TYR A 52 1.94 5.20 -7.68
N TRP A 53 1.16 4.40 -6.94
CA TRP A 53 -0.28 4.30 -7.16
C TRP A 53 -1.01 5.62 -6.94
N ASN A 54 -0.64 6.39 -5.92
CA ASN A 54 -1.23 7.70 -5.67
C ASN A 54 -1.03 8.66 -6.86
N LYS A 55 0.16 8.67 -7.49
CA LYS A 55 0.43 9.50 -8.67
C LYS A 55 -0.44 9.06 -9.86
N LEU A 56 -0.52 7.76 -10.12
CA LEU A 56 -1.35 7.23 -11.21
C LEU A 56 -2.83 7.52 -11.01
N ILE A 57 -3.35 7.26 -9.81
CA ILE A 57 -4.77 7.49 -9.49
C ILE A 57 -5.10 8.98 -9.57
N LYS A 58 -4.20 9.87 -9.14
CA LYS A 58 -4.37 11.31 -9.31
C LYS A 58 -4.49 11.69 -10.80
N GLY A 59 -3.60 11.18 -11.64
CA GLY A 59 -3.65 11.43 -13.08
C GLY A 59 -4.90 10.86 -13.77
N LEU A 60 -5.48 9.77 -13.24
CA LEU A 60 -6.77 9.24 -13.71
C LEU A 60 -7.94 10.14 -13.32
N LYS A 61 -7.91 10.74 -12.12
CA LYS A 61 -8.96 11.65 -11.65
C LYS A 61 -8.99 12.98 -12.38
N GLU A 62 -7.83 13.47 -12.84
CA GLU A 62 -7.73 14.76 -13.54
C GLU A 62 -8.15 14.68 -15.02
N LYS A 63 -8.32 13.47 -15.56
CA LYS A 63 -8.73 13.23 -16.96
C LYS A 63 -10.23 12.96 -17.13
N ASN A 64 -10.97 12.82 -16.04
CA ASN A 64 -12.43 12.65 -15.99
C ASN A 64 -13.08 13.92 -15.47
#